data_AF-A8XAX6-F1
#
_entry.id   AF-A8XAX6-F1
#
_cell.length_a   1.000
_cell.length_b   1.000
_cell.length_c   1.000
_cell.angle_alpha   90.00
_cell.angle_beta   90.00
_cell.angle_gamma   90.00
#
_symmetry.space_group_name_H-M   'P 1'
#
loop_
_entity.id
_entity.type
_entity.pdbx_description
1 polymer ?
#
loop_
_entity_poly.entity_id
_entity_poly.type
_entity_poly.pdbx_seq_one_letter_code
_entity_poly.pdbx_strand_id
1 'polypeptide(L)'
;MFFKKKIKFSEPNCWFLEEIVSYETISKWPRNCTEICGKMIFNQYSDIPVFELQSYFANVSVFRGSISFEKSKYASIEFLSGLKSIECEPYTFGFYNNPNLEQLNFGPSTNFTCPFSIFDNKRLDASAFCGINEGLFEVISDGNLKNCPGCIGTEMYKKTAEDFRNCTLVTTSLDLLSYQFIANGFDLTAFGDIENISAEFSVVRTDFESLSFLKNLKTIKGSAYDTVSYDIDIRDNQNLTRLGISLIRNLIPRKPVFLANFEANHADFCFTIDEFKVFLENKVVFGNLNAKLCENKTTACIFKNLKDLKSNCSEIQGNISINSGDEVYIGKLKSVRFIWGSLTVQDTNITDLAFLESLEYAVNLNSTGSWVHGFMGSWVHGFIGSWIPGFMNSWVHGFMSSWVHEFMGSWVHGFMGSWVHGFMGSWVHGLYNTDSSDLEQNAGKC
;
A
#
# COMPACT_ATOMS: atom_id res chain seq x y z
N MET A 1 -13.68 2.25 20.89
CA MET A 1 -15.10 2.26 20.48
C MET A 1 -15.13 2.38 18.96
N PHE A 2 -15.08 1.25 18.26
CA PHE A 2 -15.11 1.23 16.79
C PHE A 2 -16.56 1.37 16.33
N PHE A 3 -16.89 2.49 15.67
CA PHE A 3 -18.12 2.58 14.91
C PHE A 3 -18.00 1.65 13.70
N LYS A 4 -18.51 0.41 13.81
CA LYS A 4 -18.89 -0.36 12.62
C LYS A 4 -20.00 0.44 11.94
N LYS A 5 -19.66 1.14 10.87
CA LYS A 5 -20.65 1.77 9.99
C LYS A 5 -21.48 0.62 9.40
N LYS A 6 -22.68 0.38 9.94
CA LYS A 6 -23.63 -0.58 9.36
C LYS A 6 -23.89 -0.12 7.92
N ILE A 7 -23.41 -0.86 6.94
CA ILE A 7 -23.81 -0.66 5.54
C ILE A 7 -25.32 -0.92 5.52
N LYS A 8 -26.08 0.12 5.17
CA LYS A 8 -27.53 0.07 5.18
C LYS A 8 -27.96 -0.50 3.83
N PHE A 9 -28.05 -1.82 3.74
CA PHE A 9 -28.53 -2.48 2.52
C PHE A 9 -29.99 -2.10 2.28
N SER A 10 -30.32 -1.78 1.03
CA SER A 10 -31.63 -1.24 0.68
C SER A 10 -32.70 -2.33 0.46
N GLU A 11 -32.29 -3.54 0.07
CA GLU A 11 -33.20 -4.63 -0.35
C GLU A 11 -32.89 -5.96 0.36
N PRO A 12 -33.28 -6.17 1.63
CA PRO A 12 -32.85 -7.33 2.44
C PRO A 12 -33.18 -8.72 1.87
N ASN A 13 -34.07 -8.82 0.87
CA ASN A 13 -34.42 -10.09 0.20
C ASN A 13 -33.57 -10.39 -1.05
N CYS A 14 -32.70 -9.48 -1.47
CA CYS A 14 -31.86 -9.60 -2.66
C CYS A 14 -30.47 -10.15 -2.33
N TRP A 15 -30.46 -11.20 -1.52
CA TRP A 15 -29.27 -11.86 -1.02
C TRP A 15 -29.15 -13.24 -1.64
N PHE A 16 -28.03 -13.51 -2.29
CA PHE A 16 -27.76 -14.82 -2.86
C PHE A 16 -26.88 -15.63 -1.92
N LEU A 17 -27.41 -16.72 -1.35
CA LEU A 17 -26.78 -17.46 -0.25
C LEU A 17 -26.19 -18.81 -0.69
N GLU A 18 -26.60 -19.31 -1.85
CA GLU A 18 -26.37 -20.67 -2.31
C GLU A 18 -25.00 -20.89 -2.98
N GLU A 19 -24.19 -19.82 -3.09
CA GLU A 19 -22.88 -19.72 -3.76
C GLU A 19 -22.86 -20.10 -5.24
N ILE A 20 -23.37 -21.27 -5.64
CA ILE A 20 -23.41 -21.76 -7.03
C ILE A 20 -24.72 -21.36 -7.69
N VAL A 21 -24.63 -20.83 -8.90
CA VAL A 21 -25.79 -20.39 -9.68
C VAL A 21 -26.29 -21.52 -10.58
N SER A 22 -27.50 -22.01 -10.33
CA SER A 22 -28.24 -23.02 -11.11
C SER A 22 -29.75 -22.73 -11.08
N TYR A 23 -30.56 -23.42 -11.88
CA TYR A 23 -32.02 -23.26 -11.85
C TYR A 23 -32.60 -23.42 -10.44
N GLU A 24 -32.08 -24.37 -9.67
CA GLU A 24 -32.54 -24.63 -8.30
C GLU A 24 -32.25 -23.45 -7.36
N THR A 25 -31.08 -22.83 -7.49
CA THR A 25 -30.65 -21.78 -6.56
C THR A 25 -31.19 -20.42 -6.98
N ILE A 26 -31.13 -20.07 -8.27
CA ILE A 26 -31.60 -18.77 -8.76
C ILE A 26 -33.14 -18.63 -8.73
N SER A 27 -33.88 -19.74 -8.76
CA SER A 27 -35.36 -19.70 -8.67
C SER A 27 -35.86 -19.25 -7.30
N LYS A 28 -35.03 -19.37 -6.26
CA LYS A 28 -35.31 -18.84 -4.91
C LYS A 28 -35.15 -17.32 -4.84
N TRP A 29 -34.50 -16.72 -5.84
CA TRP A 29 -34.11 -15.32 -5.84
C TRP A 29 -35.17 -14.40 -6.50
N PRO A 30 -35.48 -13.21 -5.92
CA PRO A 30 -36.46 -12.29 -6.51
C PRO A 30 -35.97 -11.68 -7.83
N ARG A 31 -36.89 -11.46 -8.78
CA ARG A 31 -36.57 -10.87 -10.11
C ARG A 31 -36.58 -9.34 -10.15
N ASN A 32 -36.99 -8.68 -9.07
CA ASN A 32 -37.15 -7.23 -9.01
C ASN A 32 -36.03 -6.51 -8.24
N CYS A 33 -34.93 -7.21 -7.98
CA CYS A 33 -33.78 -6.64 -7.28
C CYS A 33 -33.08 -5.58 -8.12
N THR A 34 -32.71 -4.48 -7.47
CA THR A 34 -31.87 -3.42 -8.06
C THR A 34 -30.44 -3.48 -7.54
N GLU A 35 -30.24 -4.10 -6.38
CA GLU A 35 -28.97 -4.31 -5.71
C GLU A 35 -28.84 -5.78 -5.27
N ILE A 36 -27.71 -6.41 -5.59
CA ILE A 36 -27.40 -7.79 -5.15
C ILE A 36 -26.33 -7.74 -4.07
N CYS A 37 -26.50 -8.56 -3.04
CA CYS A 37 -25.41 -8.93 -2.13
C CYS A 37 -25.23 -10.46 -2.18
N GLY A 38 -23.99 -10.93 -2.35
CA GLY A 38 -23.70 -12.35 -2.22
C GLY A 38 -22.45 -12.81 -2.94
N LYS A 39 -22.25 -14.13 -2.91
CA LYS A 39 -21.21 -14.83 -3.66
C LYS A 39 -21.87 -15.66 -4.73
N MET A 40 -21.53 -15.42 -5.99
CA MET A 40 -22.12 -16.10 -7.15
C MET A 40 -21.03 -16.76 -8.00
N ILE A 41 -21.05 -18.08 -8.07
CA ILE A 41 -20.12 -18.90 -8.83
C ILE A 41 -20.87 -19.52 -10.00
N PHE A 42 -20.45 -19.17 -11.21
CA PHE A 42 -20.91 -19.75 -12.46
C PHE A 42 -19.90 -20.80 -12.92
N ASN A 43 -20.27 -22.08 -12.89
CA ASN A 43 -19.34 -23.16 -13.22
C ASN A 43 -19.96 -24.21 -14.16
N GLN A 44 -19.31 -25.37 -14.27
CA GLN A 44 -19.79 -26.47 -15.12
C GLN A 44 -21.19 -27.00 -14.77
N TYR A 45 -21.66 -26.76 -13.54
CA TYR A 45 -22.99 -27.15 -13.04
C TYR A 45 -24.04 -26.07 -13.27
N SER A 46 -23.65 -24.85 -13.64
CA SER A 46 -24.59 -23.80 -14.02
C SER A 46 -25.30 -24.19 -15.32
N ASP A 47 -26.60 -24.39 -15.23
CA ASP A 47 -27.47 -24.97 -16.26
C ASP A 47 -28.48 -23.97 -16.83
N ILE A 48 -28.39 -22.70 -16.41
CA ILE A 48 -29.29 -21.62 -16.83
C ILE A 48 -28.76 -20.99 -18.13
N PRO A 49 -29.58 -20.78 -19.16
CA PRO A 49 -29.16 -20.08 -20.37
C PRO A 49 -29.06 -18.56 -20.15
N VAL A 50 -28.21 -17.90 -20.93
CA VAL A 50 -27.93 -16.45 -20.83
C VAL A 50 -29.20 -15.59 -20.91
N PHE A 51 -30.15 -15.93 -21.80
CA PHE A 51 -31.40 -15.15 -21.94
C PHE A 51 -32.27 -15.18 -20.68
N GLU A 52 -32.19 -16.25 -19.90
CA GLU A 52 -32.94 -16.35 -18.65
C GLU A 52 -32.25 -15.58 -17.54
N LEU A 53 -30.91 -15.64 -17.48
CA LEU A 53 -30.11 -14.79 -16.59
C LEU A 53 -30.37 -13.30 -16.85
N GLN A 54 -30.53 -12.88 -18.10
CA GLN A 54 -30.91 -11.48 -18.43
C GLN A 54 -32.19 -11.04 -17.72
N SER A 55 -33.17 -11.94 -17.55
CA SER A 55 -34.41 -11.61 -16.85
C SER A 55 -34.23 -11.44 -15.33
N TYR A 56 -33.29 -12.17 -14.75
CA TYR A 56 -32.94 -12.07 -13.33
C TYR A 56 -32.10 -10.81 -13.03
N PHE A 57 -31.25 -10.40 -13.97
CA PHE A 57 -30.36 -9.26 -13.83
C PHE A 57 -30.88 -7.96 -14.48
N ALA A 58 -32.08 -7.98 -15.09
CA ALA A 58 -32.60 -6.88 -15.89
C ALA A 58 -32.63 -5.52 -15.17
N ASN A 59 -32.94 -5.52 -13.87
CA ASN A 59 -33.06 -4.31 -13.05
C ASN A 59 -31.85 -4.05 -12.16
N VAL A 60 -30.89 -4.98 -12.14
CA VAL A 60 -29.75 -4.94 -11.23
C VAL A 60 -28.73 -3.92 -11.72
N SER A 61 -28.40 -2.98 -10.86
CA SER A 61 -27.44 -1.91 -11.15
C SER A 61 -26.21 -1.93 -10.25
N VAL A 62 -26.32 -2.54 -9.06
CA VAL A 62 -25.22 -2.64 -8.09
C VAL A 62 -25.06 -4.09 -7.66
N PHE A 63 -23.83 -4.59 -7.70
CA PHE A 63 -23.48 -5.91 -7.18
C PHE A 63 -22.49 -5.74 -6.03
N ARG A 64 -22.78 -6.34 -4.87
CA ARG A 64 -21.90 -6.38 -3.70
C ARG A 64 -21.46 -7.81 -3.40
N GLY A 65 -20.16 -8.03 -3.28
CA GLY A 65 -19.59 -9.33 -2.94
C GLY A 65 -18.78 -9.95 -4.08
N SER A 66 -18.96 -11.24 -4.32
CA SER A 66 -18.09 -12.05 -5.18
C SER A 66 -18.83 -12.59 -6.39
N ILE A 67 -18.24 -12.51 -7.58
CA ILE A 67 -18.74 -13.24 -8.76
C ILE A 67 -17.60 -13.86 -9.53
N SER A 68 -17.69 -15.16 -9.78
CA SER A 68 -16.65 -15.91 -10.48
C SER A 68 -17.23 -16.83 -11.55
N PHE A 69 -16.49 -16.99 -12.64
CA PHE A 69 -16.80 -17.92 -13.71
C PHE A 69 -15.69 -18.95 -13.79
N GLU A 70 -15.99 -20.21 -13.45
CA GLU A 70 -14.99 -21.26 -13.30
C GLU A 70 -15.37 -22.49 -14.13
N LYS A 71 -14.66 -22.74 -15.24
CA LYS A 71 -14.98 -23.86 -16.15
C LYS A 71 -16.44 -23.83 -16.62
N SER A 72 -16.99 -22.63 -16.77
CA SER A 72 -18.37 -22.44 -17.19
C SER A 72 -18.54 -22.71 -18.69
N LYS A 73 -19.80 -22.91 -19.09
CA LYS A 73 -20.18 -23.19 -20.50
C LYS A 73 -20.49 -21.90 -21.28
N TYR A 74 -20.55 -20.76 -20.61
CA TYR A 74 -20.99 -19.49 -21.19
C TYR A 74 -19.97 -18.95 -22.19
N ALA A 75 -20.48 -18.48 -23.34
CA ALA A 75 -19.67 -17.78 -24.34
C ALA A 75 -19.62 -16.26 -24.11
N SER A 76 -20.63 -15.73 -23.40
CA SER A 76 -20.81 -14.31 -23.11
C SER A 76 -21.45 -14.16 -21.73
N ILE A 77 -21.17 -13.03 -21.09
CA ILE A 77 -21.75 -12.61 -19.80
C ILE A 77 -22.59 -11.34 -19.91
N GLU A 78 -23.15 -11.09 -21.09
CA GLU A 78 -23.94 -9.89 -21.40
C GLU A 78 -25.11 -9.61 -20.45
N PHE A 79 -25.59 -10.60 -19.70
CA PHE A 79 -26.60 -10.38 -18.66
C PHE A 79 -26.10 -9.47 -17.53
N LEU A 80 -24.79 -9.25 -17.41
CA LEU A 80 -24.16 -8.32 -16.47
C LEU A 80 -23.94 -6.91 -17.05
N SER A 81 -24.30 -6.66 -18.32
CA SER A 81 -24.01 -5.37 -18.99
C SER A 81 -24.73 -4.17 -18.38
N GLY A 82 -25.81 -4.40 -17.63
CA GLY A 82 -26.59 -3.37 -16.93
C GLY A 82 -25.95 -2.87 -15.64
N LEU A 83 -24.90 -3.54 -15.13
CA LEU A 83 -24.26 -3.16 -13.88
C LEU A 83 -23.55 -1.81 -14.01
N LYS A 84 -23.83 -0.92 -13.06
CA LYS A 84 -23.16 0.38 -12.89
C LYS A 84 -22.04 0.32 -11.88
N SER A 85 -22.17 -0.53 -10.86
CA SER A 85 -21.18 -0.66 -9.79
C SER A 85 -21.02 -2.12 -9.37
N ILE A 86 -19.78 -2.55 -9.24
CA ILE A 86 -19.38 -3.83 -8.66
C ILE A 86 -18.51 -3.50 -7.46
N GLU A 87 -19.08 -3.71 -6.28
CA GLU A 87 -18.48 -3.45 -4.99
C GLU A 87 -18.02 -4.77 -4.39
N CYS A 88 -16.78 -5.15 -4.67
CA CYS A 88 -16.26 -6.47 -4.38
C CYS A 88 -15.10 -6.46 -3.38
N GLU A 89 -14.85 -7.60 -2.76
CA GLU A 89 -13.61 -7.85 -2.02
C GLU A 89 -12.49 -8.29 -2.99
N PRO A 90 -11.21 -8.06 -2.66
CA PRO A 90 -10.05 -8.60 -3.38
C PRO A 90 -10.17 -10.05 -3.84
N TYR A 91 -9.83 -10.33 -5.10
CA TYR A 91 -9.78 -11.69 -5.68
C TYR A 91 -11.10 -12.44 -5.69
N THR A 92 -12.21 -11.76 -5.39
CA THR A 92 -13.54 -12.36 -5.40
C THR A 92 -14.25 -12.20 -6.74
N PHE A 93 -13.62 -11.52 -7.70
CA PHE A 93 -14.11 -11.31 -9.06
C PHE A 93 -13.15 -11.91 -10.10
N GLY A 94 -13.60 -12.89 -10.89
CA GLY A 94 -12.71 -13.44 -11.93
C GLY A 94 -13.27 -14.51 -12.84
N PHE A 95 -12.49 -14.83 -13.87
CA PHE A 95 -12.83 -15.74 -14.96
C PHE A 95 -11.70 -16.74 -15.15
N TYR A 96 -11.96 -18.00 -14.83
CA TYR A 96 -10.95 -19.05 -14.78
C TYR A 96 -11.36 -20.23 -15.67
N ASN A 97 -10.49 -20.56 -16.63
CA ASN A 97 -10.61 -21.78 -17.43
C ASN A 97 -11.96 -21.93 -18.15
N ASN A 98 -12.55 -20.84 -18.68
CA ASN A 98 -13.82 -20.92 -19.41
C ASN A 98 -13.53 -21.16 -20.91
N PRO A 99 -13.74 -22.38 -21.43
CA PRO A 99 -13.30 -22.75 -22.79
C PRO A 99 -14.07 -22.03 -23.90
N ASN A 100 -15.28 -21.56 -23.62
CA ASN A 100 -16.16 -20.93 -24.61
C ASN A 100 -16.21 -19.41 -24.50
N LEU A 101 -15.67 -18.81 -23.43
CA LEU A 101 -15.84 -17.39 -23.15
C LEU A 101 -15.06 -16.54 -24.17
N GLU A 102 -15.76 -15.65 -24.88
CA GLU A 102 -15.17 -14.84 -25.96
C GLU A 102 -15.10 -13.35 -25.62
N GLN A 103 -16.00 -12.85 -24.78
CA GLN A 103 -16.12 -11.43 -24.48
C GLN A 103 -16.63 -11.17 -23.06
N LEU A 104 -16.07 -10.14 -22.42
CA LEU A 104 -16.54 -9.57 -21.16
C LEU A 104 -17.35 -8.30 -21.45
N ASN A 105 -18.66 -8.44 -21.65
CA ASN A 105 -19.54 -7.33 -22.02
C ASN A 105 -20.03 -6.55 -20.78
N PHE A 106 -19.11 -6.03 -19.98
CA PHE A 106 -19.47 -5.01 -18.98
C PHE A 106 -19.78 -3.69 -19.69
N GLY A 107 -20.67 -2.88 -19.11
CA GLY A 107 -20.92 -1.55 -19.62
C GLY A 107 -19.64 -0.69 -19.52
N PRO A 108 -19.37 0.22 -20.46
CA PRO A 108 -18.16 1.06 -20.44
C PRO A 108 -18.11 2.05 -19.26
N SER A 109 -19.17 2.11 -18.45
CA SER A 109 -19.28 2.96 -17.26
C SER A 109 -19.46 2.14 -15.99
N THR A 110 -19.23 0.83 -16.03
CA THR A 110 -19.26 -0.01 -14.84
C THR A 110 -18.06 0.32 -13.95
N ASN A 111 -18.34 0.83 -12.75
CA ASN A 111 -17.33 1.11 -11.74
C ASN A 111 -17.01 -0.17 -10.95
N PHE A 112 -15.73 -0.45 -10.72
CA PHE A 112 -15.29 -1.60 -9.95
C PHE A 112 -14.47 -1.14 -8.75
N THR A 113 -14.73 -1.70 -7.56
CA THR A 113 -13.99 -1.34 -6.34
C THR A 113 -12.87 -2.30 -5.97
N CYS A 114 -12.64 -3.37 -6.75
CA CYS A 114 -11.65 -4.39 -6.43
C CYS A 114 -10.86 -4.87 -7.65
N PRO A 115 -9.73 -5.56 -7.40
CA PRO A 115 -8.93 -6.23 -8.42
C PRO A 115 -9.66 -7.33 -9.19
N PHE A 116 -9.18 -7.61 -10.40
CA PHE A 116 -9.85 -8.47 -11.36
C PHE A 116 -8.90 -9.54 -11.90
N SER A 117 -9.37 -10.78 -12.01
CA SER A 117 -8.54 -11.91 -12.46
C SER A 117 -9.14 -12.64 -13.65
N ILE A 118 -8.35 -12.82 -14.72
CA ILE A 118 -8.77 -13.44 -15.99
C ILE A 118 -7.71 -14.47 -16.41
N PHE A 119 -7.98 -15.75 -16.20
CA PHE A 119 -7.00 -16.81 -16.45
C PHE A 119 -7.53 -17.89 -17.37
N ASP A 120 -6.69 -18.29 -18.32
CA ASP A 120 -6.86 -19.48 -19.15
C ASP A 120 -8.18 -19.54 -19.96
N ASN A 121 -8.70 -18.38 -20.35
CA ASN A 121 -9.85 -18.29 -21.24
C ASN A 121 -9.36 -18.20 -22.69
N LYS A 122 -9.14 -19.35 -23.33
CA LYS A 122 -8.42 -19.47 -24.62
C LYS A 122 -9.07 -18.76 -25.81
N ARG A 123 -10.34 -18.34 -25.69
CA ARG A 123 -11.09 -17.62 -26.73
C ARG A 123 -11.34 -16.14 -26.38
N LEU A 124 -10.95 -15.70 -25.19
CA LEU A 124 -11.24 -14.36 -24.68
C LEU A 124 -10.11 -13.37 -25.03
N ASP A 125 -10.44 -12.30 -25.75
CA ASP A 125 -9.57 -11.13 -25.88
C ASP A 125 -9.78 -10.23 -24.64
N ALA A 126 -8.95 -10.42 -23.61
CA ALA A 126 -9.02 -9.62 -22.38
C ALA A 126 -8.54 -8.18 -22.62
N SER A 127 -7.71 -7.93 -23.63
CA SER A 127 -7.12 -6.60 -23.87
C SER A 127 -8.17 -5.51 -24.14
N ALA A 128 -9.28 -5.89 -24.78
CA ALA A 128 -10.41 -5.00 -25.04
C ALA A 128 -11.06 -4.47 -23.74
N PHE A 129 -11.05 -5.26 -22.67
CA PHE A 129 -11.58 -4.86 -21.37
C PHE A 129 -10.63 -3.89 -20.65
N CYS A 130 -9.32 -4.18 -20.68
CA CYS A 130 -8.33 -3.42 -19.92
C CYS A 130 -8.17 -1.97 -20.42
N GLY A 131 -8.40 -1.72 -21.71
CA GLY A 131 -8.32 -0.37 -22.31
C GLY A 131 -9.50 0.56 -21.97
N ILE A 132 -10.65 0.00 -21.56
CA ILE A 132 -11.87 0.79 -21.27
C ILE A 132 -11.88 1.31 -19.84
N ASN A 133 -11.23 0.59 -18.93
CA ASN A 133 -11.32 0.80 -17.50
C ASN A 133 -9.94 1.11 -16.91
N GLU A 134 -9.28 2.18 -17.37
CA GLU A 134 -7.96 2.60 -16.85
C GLU A 134 -7.95 2.90 -15.33
N GLY A 135 -9.13 3.01 -14.71
CA GLY A 135 -9.33 3.12 -13.26
C GLY A 135 -9.53 1.79 -12.51
N LEU A 136 -9.63 0.65 -13.20
CA LEU A 136 -9.73 -0.66 -12.56
C LEU A 136 -8.48 -0.95 -11.75
N PHE A 137 -8.69 -1.34 -10.50
CA PHE A 137 -7.65 -1.86 -9.65
C PHE A 137 -7.09 -3.13 -10.28
N GLU A 138 -5.76 -3.21 -10.43
CA GLU A 138 -4.98 -4.42 -10.73
C GLU A 138 -5.74 -5.51 -11.51
N VAL A 139 -5.62 -5.48 -12.84
CA VAL A 139 -6.17 -6.53 -13.70
C VAL A 139 -5.07 -7.53 -14.00
N ILE A 140 -5.24 -8.74 -13.49
CA ILE A 140 -4.33 -9.86 -13.74
C ILE A 140 -4.94 -10.70 -14.86
N SER A 141 -4.22 -10.81 -15.97
CA SER A 141 -4.66 -11.61 -17.10
C SER A 141 -3.53 -12.46 -17.65
N ASP A 142 -3.69 -13.78 -17.63
CA ASP A 142 -2.71 -14.71 -18.18
C ASP A 142 -3.39 -15.88 -18.91
N GLY A 143 -2.70 -16.44 -19.90
CA GLY A 143 -3.18 -17.61 -20.63
C GLY A 143 -4.46 -17.42 -21.47
N ASN A 144 -4.91 -16.18 -21.71
CA ASN A 144 -6.07 -15.88 -22.57
C ASN A 144 -5.69 -15.75 -24.06
N LEU A 145 -6.68 -15.55 -24.95
CA LEU A 145 -6.41 -15.29 -26.38
C LEU A 145 -5.53 -14.05 -26.58
N LYS A 146 -5.87 -12.98 -25.84
CA LYS A 146 -4.98 -11.84 -25.62
C LYS A 146 -5.14 -11.39 -24.17
N ASN A 147 -4.03 -10.98 -23.56
CA ASN A 147 -3.99 -10.47 -22.19
C ASN A 147 -3.98 -8.94 -22.19
N CYS A 148 -4.25 -8.33 -21.03
CA CYS A 148 -3.95 -6.93 -20.78
C CYS A 148 -2.49 -6.61 -21.14
N PRO A 149 -2.20 -5.41 -21.64
CA PRO A 149 -0.83 -4.98 -21.87
C PRO A 149 -0.06 -4.89 -20.54
N GLY A 150 1.22 -5.26 -20.58
CA GLY A 150 2.11 -5.28 -19.42
C GLY A 150 2.49 -6.70 -18.99
N CYS A 151 3.35 -6.78 -17.97
CA CYS A 151 3.82 -8.04 -17.40
C CYS A 151 3.29 -8.25 -15.98
N ILE A 152 3.23 -9.51 -15.56
CA ILE A 152 2.82 -9.92 -14.21
C ILE A 152 4.08 -10.08 -13.37
N GLY A 153 4.20 -9.27 -12.31
CA GLY A 153 5.34 -9.24 -11.39
C GLY A 153 5.17 -10.11 -10.13
N THR A 154 4.00 -10.74 -9.97
CA THR A 154 3.74 -11.73 -8.92
C THR A 154 4.12 -13.14 -9.39
N GLU A 155 4.19 -14.09 -8.45
CA GLU A 155 4.54 -15.49 -8.73
C GLU A 155 5.86 -15.69 -9.51
N MET A 156 6.91 -14.95 -9.16
CA MET A 156 8.21 -14.98 -9.85
C MET A 156 8.81 -16.38 -10.02
N TYR A 157 8.45 -17.34 -9.17
CA TYR A 157 8.86 -18.75 -9.28
C TYR A 157 8.37 -19.46 -10.57
N LYS A 158 7.36 -18.92 -11.25
CA LYS A 158 6.86 -19.39 -12.55
C LYS A 158 7.40 -18.59 -13.74
N LYS A 159 8.23 -17.57 -13.50
CA LYS A 159 8.67 -16.60 -14.51
C LYS A 159 10.14 -16.75 -14.86
N THR A 160 10.50 -16.20 -16.00
CA THR A 160 11.85 -16.15 -16.58
C THR A 160 12.20 -14.70 -16.92
N ALA A 161 13.49 -14.42 -17.18
CA ALA A 161 13.92 -13.08 -17.58
C ALA A 161 13.23 -12.58 -18.85
N GLU A 162 12.90 -13.46 -19.79
CA GLU A 162 12.22 -13.10 -21.03
C GLU A 162 10.81 -12.53 -20.80
N ASP A 163 10.13 -12.91 -19.72
CA ASP A 163 8.79 -12.39 -19.38
C ASP A 163 8.78 -10.88 -19.07
N PHE A 164 9.94 -10.31 -18.76
CA PHE A 164 10.10 -8.89 -18.41
C PHE A 164 10.83 -8.07 -19.47
N ARG A 165 11.43 -8.71 -20.49
CA ARG A 165 12.11 -7.98 -21.57
C ARG A 165 11.12 -7.11 -22.35
N ASN A 166 11.48 -5.84 -22.56
CA ASN A 166 10.60 -4.83 -23.16
C ASN A 166 9.30 -4.58 -22.37
N CYS A 167 9.18 -5.06 -21.13
CA CYS A 167 8.04 -4.74 -20.29
C CYS A 167 8.23 -3.35 -19.66
N THR A 168 7.34 -2.42 -20.00
CA THR A 168 7.35 -1.06 -19.45
C THR A 168 6.38 -0.86 -18.29
N LEU A 169 5.43 -1.78 -18.11
CA LEU A 169 4.37 -1.74 -17.12
C LEU A 169 4.21 -3.10 -16.44
N VAL A 170 4.46 -3.16 -15.13
CA VAL A 170 4.02 -4.28 -14.30
C VAL A 170 2.59 -4.01 -13.85
N THR A 171 1.65 -4.89 -14.21
CA THR A 171 0.21 -4.71 -13.94
C THR A 171 -0.20 -5.10 -12.52
N THR A 172 0.67 -5.83 -11.82
CA THR A 172 0.51 -6.33 -10.45
C THR A 172 1.58 -5.74 -9.53
N SER A 173 1.69 -6.30 -8.31
CA SER A 173 2.87 -6.14 -7.47
C SER A 173 4.11 -6.70 -8.18
N LEU A 174 5.29 -6.14 -7.88
CA LEU A 174 6.59 -6.68 -8.28
C LEU A 174 7.31 -7.18 -7.04
N ASP A 175 7.28 -8.50 -6.83
CA ASP A 175 7.82 -9.15 -5.64
C ASP A 175 9.15 -9.83 -5.95
N LEU A 176 10.26 -9.21 -5.55
CA LEU A 176 11.59 -9.77 -5.68
C LEU A 176 12.03 -10.44 -4.37
N LEU A 177 11.73 -11.74 -4.22
CA LEU A 177 12.01 -12.51 -3.00
C LEU A 177 13.07 -13.59 -3.25
N SER A 178 14.06 -13.75 -2.37
CA SER A 178 15.20 -14.64 -2.65
C SER A 178 14.87 -16.09 -2.96
N TYR A 179 13.91 -16.70 -2.27
CA TYR A 179 13.51 -18.08 -2.53
C TYR A 179 12.95 -18.30 -3.95
N GLN A 180 12.55 -17.23 -4.64
CA GLN A 180 12.06 -17.29 -6.01
C GLN A 180 13.20 -17.24 -7.04
N PHE A 181 14.36 -16.68 -6.69
CA PHE A 181 15.50 -16.50 -7.61
C PHE A 181 16.57 -17.60 -7.50
N ILE A 182 16.67 -18.28 -6.36
CA ILE A 182 17.69 -19.29 -6.08
C ILE A 182 17.66 -20.47 -7.07
N ALA A 183 16.53 -20.76 -7.69
CA ALA A 183 16.42 -21.85 -8.67
C ALA A 183 16.90 -21.49 -10.08
N ASN A 184 16.82 -20.20 -10.48
CA ASN A 184 16.80 -19.84 -11.90
C ASN A 184 17.87 -18.82 -12.35
N GLY A 185 18.61 -18.18 -11.44
CA GLY A 185 19.70 -17.26 -11.81
C GLY A 185 19.24 -16.16 -12.77
N PHE A 186 18.36 -15.29 -12.29
CA PHE A 186 17.65 -14.31 -13.11
C PHE A 186 18.59 -13.20 -13.61
N ASP A 187 18.53 -12.89 -14.90
CA ASP A 187 19.22 -11.73 -15.48
C ASP A 187 18.48 -10.44 -15.09
N LEU A 188 19.01 -9.71 -14.11
CA LEU A 188 18.40 -8.48 -13.59
C LEU A 188 18.27 -7.38 -14.65
N THR A 189 19.04 -7.46 -15.75
CA THR A 189 18.94 -6.46 -16.82
C THR A 189 17.59 -6.50 -17.54
N ALA A 190 16.87 -7.62 -17.47
CA ALA A 190 15.53 -7.77 -18.04
C ALA A 190 14.50 -6.82 -17.42
N PHE A 191 14.69 -6.39 -16.16
CA PHE A 191 13.81 -5.42 -15.51
C PHE A 191 14.10 -3.97 -15.91
N GLY A 192 15.12 -3.72 -16.75
CA GLY A 192 15.63 -2.40 -17.06
C GLY A 192 14.67 -1.50 -17.85
N ASP A 193 13.68 -2.07 -18.53
CA ASP A 193 12.68 -1.33 -19.32
C ASP A 193 11.45 -0.94 -18.51
N ILE A 194 11.30 -1.45 -17.28
CA ILE A 194 10.14 -1.19 -16.43
C ILE A 194 10.11 0.29 -16.05
N GLU A 195 9.01 0.95 -16.38
CA GLU A 195 8.77 2.35 -16.05
C GLU A 195 7.73 2.52 -14.94
N ASN A 196 6.76 1.61 -14.86
CA ASN A 196 5.61 1.73 -13.97
C ASN A 196 5.30 0.40 -13.28
N ILE A 197 5.03 0.45 -11.97
CA ILE A 197 4.51 -0.66 -11.18
C ILE A 197 3.12 -0.27 -10.68
N SER A 198 2.14 -1.16 -10.88
CA SER A 198 0.74 -0.86 -10.63
C SER A 198 0.25 -1.21 -9.23
N ALA A 199 1.07 -1.87 -8.40
CA ALA A 199 0.80 -2.17 -7.00
C ALA A 199 2.12 -2.23 -6.19
N GLU A 200 2.19 -3.05 -5.14
CA GLU A 200 3.32 -3.11 -4.22
C GLU A 200 4.65 -3.42 -4.93
N PHE A 201 5.74 -2.89 -4.36
CA PHE A 201 7.09 -3.23 -4.76
C PHE A 201 7.87 -3.79 -3.57
N SER A 202 8.27 -5.06 -3.66
CA SER A 202 8.94 -5.76 -2.57
C SER A 202 10.31 -6.24 -3.00
N VAL A 203 11.33 -6.02 -2.16
CA VAL A 203 12.66 -6.63 -2.30
C VAL A 203 13.07 -7.21 -0.96
N VAL A 204 13.02 -8.54 -0.85
CA VAL A 204 13.14 -9.20 0.47
C VAL A 204 14.13 -10.35 0.43
N ARG A 205 15.08 -10.31 1.37
CA ARG A 205 16.09 -11.35 1.60
C ARG A 205 16.96 -11.67 0.37
N THR A 206 17.10 -10.74 -0.57
CA THR A 206 17.89 -10.89 -1.80
C THR A 206 19.38 -10.64 -1.56
N ASP A 207 20.20 -11.07 -2.53
CA ASP A 207 21.65 -10.87 -2.58
C ASP A 207 22.05 -9.63 -3.41
N PHE A 208 21.07 -8.80 -3.80
CA PHE A 208 21.31 -7.62 -4.62
C PHE A 208 22.18 -6.59 -3.88
N GLU A 209 23.17 -6.04 -4.59
CA GLU A 209 23.99 -4.93 -4.06
C GLU A 209 23.31 -3.57 -4.23
N SER A 210 22.51 -3.42 -5.30
CA SER A 210 21.73 -2.22 -5.62
C SER A 210 20.50 -2.53 -6.47
N LEU A 211 19.47 -1.67 -6.41
CA LEU A 211 18.30 -1.74 -7.29
C LEU A 211 18.45 -0.92 -8.57
N SER A 212 19.68 -0.51 -8.92
CA SER A 212 19.99 0.27 -10.12
C SER A 212 19.64 -0.42 -11.44
N PHE A 213 19.38 -1.73 -11.42
CA PHE A 213 18.86 -2.47 -12.57
C PHE A 213 17.45 -1.98 -12.98
N LEU A 214 16.66 -1.41 -12.07
CA LEU A 214 15.39 -0.72 -12.35
C LEU A 214 15.62 0.72 -12.83
N LYS A 215 16.52 0.89 -13.80
CA LYS A 215 17.05 2.20 -14.25
C LYS A 215 16.00 3.15 -14.82
N ASN A 216 14.88 2.62 -15.34
CA ASN A 216 13.82 3.40 -15.98
C ASN A 216 12.57 3.56 -15.12
N LEU A 217 12.56 3.07 -13.87
CA LEU A 217 11.40 3.09 -13.01
C LEU A 217 11.05 4.53 -12.60
N LYS A 218 9.84 4.98 -12.93
CA LYS A 218 9.34 6.36 -12.72
C LYS A 218 8.18 6.41 -11.72
N THR A 219 7.31 5.42 -11.75
CA THR A 219 6.05 5.42 -11.00
C THR A 219 5.83 4.12 -10.25
N ILE A 220 5.45 4.22 -8.98
CA ILE A 220 4.92 3.09 -8.19
C ILE A 220 3.55 3.51 -7.66
N LYS A 221 2.52 2.72 -7.96
CA LYS A 221 1.19 2.87 -7.37
C LYS A 221 1.10 1.96 -6.15
N GLY A 222 0.54 2.46 -5.06
CA GLY A 222 0.30 1.66 -3.86
C GLY A 222 -0.74 0.56 -4.06
N SER A 223 -0.78 -0.34 -3.10
CA SER A 223 -1.75 -1.41 -3.01
C SER A 223 -3.18 -0.90 -2.88
N ALA A 224 -4.11 -1.55 -3.57
CA ALA A 224 -5.54 -1.30 -3.36
C ALA A 224 -6.10 -2.00 -2.11
N TYR A 225 -5.30 -2.83 -1.42
CA TYR A 225 -5.75 -3.64 -0.29
C TYR A 225 -5.72 -2.86 1.03
N ASP A 226 -6.80 -2.88 1.82
CA ASP A 226 -6.89 -2.19 3.13
C ASP A 226 -6.06 -2.87 4.25
N THR A 227 -5.18 -3.81 3.90
CA THR A 227 -4.24 -4.40 4.87
C THR A 227 -3.12 -3.41 5.16
N VAL A 228 -2.51 -3.53 6.35
CA VAL A 228 -1.38 -2.71 6.83
C VAL A 228 -0.07 -3.03 6.06
N SER A 229 -0.17 -3.46 4.80
CA SER A 229 0.97 -3.72 3.94
C SER A 229 1.65 -2.42 3.51
N TYR A 230 2.97 -2.47 3.41
CA TYR A 230 3.78 -1.41 2.82
C TYR A 230 3.63 -1.44 1.29
N ASP A 231 3.54 -0.26 0.67
CA ASP A 231 3.53 -0.11 -0.78
C ASP A 231 4.94 -0.32 -1.36
N ILE A 232 5.97 0.00 -0.57
CA ILE A 232 7.37 -0.39 -0.83
C ILE A 232 7.90 -1.14 0.40
N ASP A 233 8.27 -2.41 0.25
CA ASP A 233 8.87 -3.22 1.33
C ASP A 233 10.27 -3.70 0.93
N ILE A 234 11.32 -3.03 1.43
CA ILE A 234 12.71 -3.39 1.16
C ILE A 234 13.38 -3.78 2.47
N ARG A 235 13.54 -5.09 2.68
CA ARG A 235 14.06 -5.59 3.96
C ARG A 235 14.87 -6.86 3.89
N ASP A 236 15.67 -7.05 4.94
CA ASP A 236 16.50 -8.24 5.15
C ASP A 236 17.54 -8.50 4.01
N ASN A 237 17.89 -7.48 3.23
CA ASN A 237 18.85 -7.61 2.12
C ASN A 237 20.26 -7.29 2.60
N GLN A 238 21.02 -8.33 2.97
CA GLN A 238 22.32 -8.17 3.63
C GLN A 238 23.41 -7.57 2.73
N ASN A 239 23.29 -7.65 1.40
CA ASN A 239 24.27 -7.06 0.47
C ASN A 239 23.83 -5.69 -0.08
N LEU A 240 22.60 -5.26 0.19
CA LEU A 240 22.00 -4.08 -0.45
C LEU A 240 22.54 -2.80 0.18
N THR A 241 23.54 -2.19 -0.46
CA THR A 241 24.20 -0.96 0.02
C THR A 241 23.59 0.31 -0.56
N ARG A 242 22.82 0.20 -1.65
CA ARG A 242 22.36 1.38 -2.39
C ARG A 242 20.97 1.19 -2.97
N LEU A 243 20.05 2.13 -2.71
CA LEU A 243 18.73 2.11 -3.35
C LEU A 243 18.85 2.14 -4.89
N GLY A 244 19.38 3.22 -5.47
CA GLY A 244 19.77 3.24 -6.89
C GLY A 244 18.65 3.45 -7.92
N ILE A 245 17.40 3.66 -7.50
CA ILE A 245 16.24 3.94 -8.38
C ILE A 245 16.03 5.44 -8.57
N SER A 246 16.98 6.09 -9.24
CA SER A 246 17.08 7.56 -9.30
C SER A 246 16.02 8.28 -10.14
N LEU A 247 15.26 7.56 -10.98
CA LEU A 247 14.24 8.14 -11.86
C LEU A 247 12.83 8.13 -11.28
N ILE A 248 12.61 7.57 -10.07
CA ILE A 248 11.29 7.61 -9.44
C ILE A 248 10.88 9.06 -9.22
N ARG A 249 9.64 9.40 -9.57
CA ARG A 249 9.03 10.72 -9.36
C ARG A 249 7.66 10.63 -8.71
N ASN A 250 6.89 9.58 -9.04
CA ASN A 250 5.49 9.47 -8.66
C ASN A 250 5.30 8.25 -7.75
N LEU A 251 4.92 8.50 -6.50
CA LEU A 251 4.49 7.48 -5.54
C LEU A 251 3.02 7.72 -5.24
N ILE A 252 2.14 6.95 -5.89
CA ILE A 252 0.70 7.24 -5.91
C ILE A 252 0.01 6.37 -4.87
N PRO A 253 -0.42 6.93 -3.72
CA PRO A 253 -1.12 6.13 -2.72
C PRO A 253 -2.50 5.72 -3.24
N ARG A 254 -2.90 4.48 -2.95
CA ARG A 254 -4.28 4.01 -3.12
C ARG A 254 -5.02 3.85 -1.79
N LYS A 255 -4.31 4.07 -0.69
CA LYS A 255 -4.81 4.20 0.68
C LYS A 255 -4.63 5.66 1.12
N PRO A 256 -5.06 6.09 2.32
CA PRO A 256 -4.88 7.47 2.76
C PRO A 256 -3.42 7.97 2.78
N VAL A 257 -2.46 7.06 2.91
CA VAL A 257 -1.03 7.34 2.93
C VAL A 257 -0.27 6.33 2.07
N PHE A 258 0.85 6.74 1.49
CA PHE A 258 1.80 5.84 0.83
C PHE A 258 2.77 5.32 1.89
N LEU A 259 2.85 4.01 2.08
CA LEU A 259 3.64 3.39 3.14
C LEU A 259 4.93 2.78 2.59
N ALA A 260 6.07 3.10 3.19
CA ALA A 260 7.35 2.49 2.82
C ALA A 260 8.08 1.91 4.03
N ASN A 261 8.79 0.81 3.81
CA ASN A 261 9.59 0.11 4.80
C ASN A 261 10.99 -0.15 4.29
N PHE A 262 11.97 0.25 5.09
CA PHE A 262 13.40 -0.02 4.86
C PHE A 262 14.00 -0.56 6.15
N GLU A 263 14.15 -1.87 6.26
CA GLU A 263 14.50 -2.53 7.52
C GLU A 263 15.55 -3.62 7.31
N ALA A 264 16.51 -3.76 8.24
CA ALA A 264 17.46 -4.87 8.26
C ALA A 264 18.24 -5.12 6.93
N ASN A 265 18.44 -4.07 6.13
CA ASN A 265 19.32 -4.11 4.96
C ASN A 265 20.80 -3.95 5.40
N HIS A 266 21.74 -3.97 4.45
CA HIS A 266 23.16 -3.77 4.75
C HIS A 266 23.39 -2.50 5.59
N ALA A 267 24.37 -2.52 6.50
CA ALA A 267 24.66 -1.42 7.43
C ALA A 267 24.99 -0.07 6.74
N ASP A 268 25.46 -0.13 5.50
CA ASP A 268 25.77 1.02 4.64
C ASP A 268 24.67 1.35 3.61
N PHE A 269 23.49 0.73 3.73
CA PHE A 269 22.34 1.05 2.88
C PHE A 269 22.06 2.56 2.91
N CYS A 270 22.11 3.20 1.74
CA CYS A 270 21.99 4.64 1.64
C CYS A 270 21.07 5.15 0.52
N PHE A 271 20.51 6.33 0.75
CA PHE A 271 19.79 7.17 -0.21
C PHE A 271 20.67 8.35 -0.65
N THR A 272 20.57 8.77 -1.91
CA THR A 272 21.00 10.14 -2.23
C THR A 272 19.95 11.14 -1.74
N ILE A 273 20.36 12.40 -1.57
CA ILE A 273 19.44 13.51 -1.26
C ILE A 273 18.28 13.55 -2.27
N ASP A 274 18.59 13.47 -3.56
CA ASP A 274 17.57 13.58 -4.61
C ASP A 274 16.59 12.41 -4.61
N GLU A 275 17.06 11.18 -4.34
CA GLU A 275 16.15 10.04 -4.16
C GLU A 275 15.26 10.22 -2.94
N PHE A 276 15.82 10.65 -1.81
CA PHE A 276 15.05 10.78 -0.57
C PHE A 276 14.00 11.89 -0.66
N LYS A 277 14.30 12.99 -1.36
CA LYS A 277 13.32 14.07 -1.60
C LYS A 277 12.05 13.57 -2.27
N VAL A 278 12.17 12.62 -3.21
CA VAL A 278 11.00 12.05 -3.89
C VAL A 278 10.02 11.46 -2.87
N PHE A 279 10.51 10.78 -1.84
CA PHE A 279 9.65 10.23 -0.77
C PHE A 279 8.99 11.35 0.06
N LEU A 280 9.74 12.41 0.38
CA LEU A 280 9.22 13.55 1.15
C LEU A 280 8.15 14.32 0.40
N GLU A 281 8.41 14.64 -0.88
CA GLU A 281 7.52 15.40 -1.77
C GLU A 281 6.23 14.62 -2.06
N ASN A 282 6.32 13.29 -2.17
CA ASN A 282 5.16 12.40 -2.27
C ASN A 282 4.52 12.08 -0.90
N LYS A 283 4.98 12.71 0.19
CA LYS A 283 4.43 12.57 1.55
C LYS A 283 4.35 11.12 2.03
N VAL A 284 5.39 10.34 1.72
CA VAL A 284 5.50 8.94 2.15
C VAL A 284 5.61 8.86 3.66
N VAL A 285 4.88 7.92 4.25
CA VAL A 285 4.97 7.55 5.65
C VAL A 285 5.86 6.31 5.76
N PHE A 286 6.89 6.39 6.59
CA PHE A 286 7.83 5.29 6.80
C PHE A 286 7.40 4.47 8.02
N GLY A 287 7.28 3.15 7.85
CA GLY A 287 7.12 2.23 8.98
C GLY A 287 8.43 2.07 9.72
N ASN A 288 9.45 1.56 9.01
CA ASN A 288 10.84 1.60 9.43
C ASN A 288 11.70 2.30 8.38
N LEU A 289 12.74 2.99 8.85
CA LEU A 289 13.71 3.67 8.01
C LEU A 289 15.12 3.46 8.56
N ASN A 290 15.76 2.38 8.16
CA ASN A 290 17.14 2.06 8.53
C ASN A 290 18.04 2.36 7.32
N ALA A 291 18.54 3.59 7.23
CA ALA A 291 19.40 4.00 6.12
C ALA A 291 20.32 5.18 6.47
N LYS A 292 21.23 5.49 5.55
CA LYS A 292 22.15 6.63 5.59
C LYS A 292 21.96 7.54 4.38
N LEU A 293 22.59 8.72 4.40
CA LEU A 293 22.84 9.49 3.19
C LEU A 293 24.12 9.00 2.52
N CYS A 294 24.09 8.82 1.19
CA CYS A 294 25.28 8.43 0.45
C CYS A 294 26.33 9.54 0.42
N GLU A 295 27.61 9.17 0.45
CA GLU A 295 28.76 10.09 0.36
C GLU A 295 28.97 10.64 -1.07
N ASN A 296 27.99 11.36 -1.61
CA ASN A 296 28.10 12.00 -2.92
C ASN A 296 28.31 13.51 -2.79
N LYS A 297 28.87 14.14 -3.84
CA LYS A 297 28.96 15.60 -3.93
C LYS A 297 27.54 16.18 -3.98
N THR A 298 27.11 16.73 -2.85
CA THR A 298 25.81 17.39 -2.73
C THR A 298 25.91 18.84 -3.19
N THR A 299 24.81 19.38 -3.72
CA THR A 299 24.65 20.82 -3.94
C THR A 299 24.29 21.56 -2.65
N ALA A 300 23.94 20.81 -1.60
CA ALA A 300 23.60 21.33 -0.29
C ALA A 300 24.80 22.05 0.35
N CYS A 301 24.50 23.08 1.14
CA CYS A 301 25.50 23.76 1.94
C CYS A 301 25.95 22.85 3.09
N ILE A 302 27.23 22.51 3.13
CA ILE A 302 27.81 21.78 4.26
C ILE A 302 27.85 22.73 5.47
N PHE A 303 27.13 22.34 6.52
CA PHE A 303 27.11 23.09 7.77
C PHE A 303 28.42 22.90 8.54
N LYS A 304 29.00 24.01 9.00
CA LYS A 304 30.11 24.03 9.96
C LYS A 304 29.72 24.81 11.21
N ASN A 305 29.24 26.02 11.01
CA ASN A 305 28.68 26.91 12.02
C ASN A 305 27.84 27.98 11.30
N LEU A 306 27.01 28.72 12.05
CA LEU A 306 26.12 29.73 11.48
C LEU A 306 26.86 30.96 10.92
N LYS A 307 28.01 31.31 11.50
CA LYS A 307 28.83 32.44 11.03
C LYS A 307 29.37 32.23 9.62
N ASP A 308 29.79 31.01 9.30
CA ASP A 308 30.38 30.65 8.01
C ASP A 308 29.35 30.14 6.99
N LEU A 309 28.10 29.90 7.43
CA LEU A 309 27.01 29.52 6.55
C LEU A 309 26.73 30.64 5.52
N LYS A 310 26.55 30.28 4.25
CA LYS A 310 26.18 31.23 3.19
C LYS A 310 24.72 31.66 3.36
N SER A 311 24.40 32.91 3.03
CA SER A 311 23.10 33.55 3.29
C SER A 311 21.96 33.13 2.35
N ASN A 312 22.20 32.26 1.37
CA ASN A 312 21.23 31.81 0.36
C ASN A 312 21.17 30.29 0.23
N CYS A 313 21.51 29.56 1.28
CA CYS A 313 21.41 28.11 1.31
C CYS A 313 19.95 27.68 1.40
N SER A 314 19.42 27.09 0.33
CA SER A 314 18.11 26.44 0.36
C SER A 314 18.15 25.07 1.05
N GLU A 315 19.32 24.44 1.08
CA GLU A 315 19.52 23.11 1.62
C GLU A 315 20.81 23.06 2.44
N ILE A 316 20.73 22.43 3.59
CA ILE A 316 21.86 22.29 4.51
C ILE A 316 22.10 20.82 4.80
N GLN A 317 23.37 20.40 4.77
CA GLN A 317 23.81 19.09 5.22
C GLN A 317 24.64 19.22 6.48
N GLY A 318 24.22 18.54 7.54
CA GLY A 318 24.87 18.57 8.85
C GLY A 318 23.92 18.96 9.98
N ASN A 319 24.38 18.74 11.20
CA ASN A 319 23.62 19.04 12.42
C ASN A 319 23.80 20.51 12.80
N ILE A 320 22.71 21.26 12.81
CA ILE A 320 22.68 22.67 13.17
C ILE A 320 22.44 22.79 14.67
N SER A 321 23.36 23.43 15.38
CA SER A 321 23.19 23.83 16.78
C SER A 321 23.19 25.35 16.88
N ILE A 322 22.12 25.94 17.40
CA ILE A 322 22.00 27.37 17.70
C ILE A 322 22.19 27.55 19.21
N ASN A 323 23.28 28.21 19.60
CA ASN A 323 23.62 28.47 21.01
C ASN A 323 23.63 29.97 21.31
N SER A 324 23.88 30.32 22.57
CA SER A 324 24.07 31.73 22.98
C SER A 324 25.13 32.43 22.13
N GLY A 325 24.76 33.58 21.55
CA GLY A 325 25.60 34.38 20.66
C GLY A 325 25.40 34.08 19.17
N ASP A 326 24.74 32.97 18.82
CA ASP A 326 24.43 32.63 17.42
C ASP A 326 23.19 33.37 16.89
N GLU A 327 22.42 34.03 17.75
CA GLU A 327 21.15 34.70 17.40
C GLU A 327 21.34 35.74 16.29
N VAL A 328 22.51 36.36 16.22
CA VAL A 328 22.84 37.35 15.18
C VAL A 328 22.93 36.75 13.77
N TYR A 329 23.07 35.42 13.66
CA TYR A 329 23.24 34.72 12.38
C TYR A 329 21.99 33.94 11.92
N ILE A 330 20.95 33.81 12.76
CA ILE A 330 19.77 32.97 12.46
C ILE A 330 19.01 33.41 11.22
N GLY A 331 19.12 34.68 10.83
CA GLY A 331 18.54 35.19 9.58
C GLY A 331 19.03 34.47 8.32
N LYS A 332 20.19 33.79 8.37
CA LYS A 332 20.70 32.96 7.27
C LYS A 332 19.88 31.69 7.04
N LEU A 333 19.11 31.25 8.04
CA LEU A 333 18.26 30.07 7.95
C LEU A 333 16.90 30.36 7.30
N LYS A 334 16.54 31.63 7.07
CA LYS A 334 15.22 32.02 6.51
C LYS A 334 14.89 31.35 5.17
N SER A 335 15.91 31.13 4.33
CA SER A 335 15.74 30.53 3.00
C SER A 335 15.88 29.00 2.98
N VAL A 336 16.21 28.39 4.12
CA VAL A 336 16.47 26.94 4.20
C VAL A 336 15.15 26.20 4.16
N ARG A 337 15.01 25.31 3.17
CA ARG A 337 13.86 24.41 2.99
C ARG A 337 14.13 23.01 3.52
N PHE A 338 15.36 22.52 3.38
CA PHE A 338 15.75 21.18 3.82
C PHE A 338 16.97 21.21 4.73
N ILE A 339 16.90 20.47 5.83
CA ILE A 339 18.03 20.16 6.72
C ILE A 339 18.26 18.66 6.69
N TRP A 340 19.39 18.23 6.13
CA TRP A 340 19.89 16.85 6.13
C TRP A 340 20.77 16.64 7.37
N GLY A 341 20.11 16.62 8.53
CA GLY A 341 20.69 16.51 9.86
C GLY A 341 19.66 16.88 10.93
N SER A 342 20.13 17.14 12.15
CA SER A 342 19.31 17.70 13.23
C SER A 342 19.36 19.23 13.27
N LEU A 343 18.33 19.83 13.86
CA LEU A 343 18.33 21.23 14.28
C LEU A 343 18.08 21.29 15.79
N THR A 344 19.00 21.89 16.52
CA THR A 344 18.93 22.06 17.98
C THR A 344 19.05 23.53 18.32
N VAL A 345 18.13 24.04 19.14
CA VAL A 345 18.16 25.40 19.68
C VAL A 345 18.23 25.28 21.19
N GLN A 346 19.32 25.77 21.79
CA GLN A 346 19.57 25.62 23.22
C GLN A 346 20.29 26.87 23.75
N ASP A 347 20.03 27.23 25.01
CA ASP A 347 20.72 28.35 25.68
C ASP A 347 20.64 29.68 24.90
N THR A 348 19.53 29.93 24.20
CA THR A 348 19.30 31.17 23.41
C THR A 348 18.19 32.02 24.01
N ASN A 349 18.17 33.31 23.66
CA ASN A 349 17.06 34.22 23.96
C ASN A 349 15.97 34.22 22.86
N ILE A 350 15.99 33.24 21.95
CA ILE A 350 15.04 33.15 20.84
C ILE A 350 13.65 32.78 21.38
N THR A 351 12.65 33.61 21.09
CA THR A 351 11.27 33.43 21.57
C THR A 351 10.33 32.79 20.54
N ASP A 352 10.72 32.77 19.27
CA ASP A 352 9.94 32.21 18.17
C ASP A 352 10.86 31.63 17.07
N LEU A 353 10.29 30.82 16.18
CA LEU A 353 11.01 30.19 15.07
C LEU A 353 10.71 30.85 13.71
N ALA A 354 10.33 32.14 13.67
CA ALA A 354 10.01 32.82 12.40
C ALA A 354 11.20 32.85 11.42
N PHE A 355 12.43 32.70 11.92
CA PHE A 355 13.62 32.56 11.09
C PHE A 355 13.71 31.23 10.32
N LEU A 356 12.80 30.28 10.57
CA LEU A 356 12.65 29.00 9.84
C LEU A 356 11.40 29.00 8.94
N GLU A 357 10.91 30.17 8.53
CA GLU A 357 9.65 30.30 7.77
C GLU A 357 9.57 29.46 6.48
N SER A 358 10.72 29.17 5.86
CA SER A 358 10.78 28.34 4.63
C SER A 358 11.07 26.87 4.90
N LEU A 359 11.34 26.48 6.15
CA LEU A 359 11.75 25.11 6.48
C LEU A 359 10.59 24.15 6.25
N GLU A 360 10.82 23.14 5.41
CA GLU A 360 9.84 22.12 5.07
C GLU A 360 10.17 20.79 5.76
N TYR A 361 11.45 20.40 5.77
CA TYR A 361 11.87 19.12 6.34
C TYR A 361 13.20 19.22 7.09
N ALA A 362 13.25 18.53 8.22
CA ALA A 362 14.49 18.14 8.88
C ALA A 362 14.58 16.61 8.91
N VAL A 363 15.66 16.07 8.37
CA VAL A 363 15.84 14.63 8.13
C VAL A 363 17.15 14.20 8.76
N ASN A 364 17.07 13.33 9.76
CA ASN A 364 18.25 12.69 10.35
C ASN A 364 18.26 11.21 9.95
N LEU A 365 19.18 10.84 9.06
CA LEU A 365 19.42 9.44 8.70
C LEU A 365 20.70 8.97 9.40
N ASN A 366 20.55 8.10 10.40
CA ASN A 366 21.67 7.43 11.06
C ASN A 366 21.32 5.97 11.34
N SER A 367 22.36 5.11 11.40
CA SER A 367 22.20 3.66 11.53
C SER A 367 21.56 3.20 12.85
N THR A 368 21.42 4.07 13.84
CA THR A 368 20.90 3.77 15.18
C THR A 368 19.51 4.34 15.45
N GLY A 369 18.92 5.06 14.49
CA GLY A 369 17.59 5.67 14.60
C GLY A 369 17.44 6.82 13.63
N SER A 370 16.90 6.54 12.44
CA SER A 370 16.54 7.59 11.48
C SER A 370 15.15 8.13 11.77
N TRP A 371 14.97 9.43 11.56
CA TRP A 371 13.67 10.08 11.68
C TRP A 371 13.53 11.22 10.68
N VAL A 372 12.27 11.49 10.33
CA VAL A 372 11.87 12.57 9.42
C VAL A 372 10.86 13.43 10.16
N HIS A 373 11.11 14.74 10.22
CA HIS A 373 10.14 15.70 10.72
C HIS A 373 9.72 16.63 9.58
N GLY A 374 8.43 16.61 9.25
CA GLY A 374 7.82 17.53 8.29
C GLY A 374 7.25 18.76 9.01
N PHE A 375 7.49 19.94 8.45
CA PHE A 375 6.94 21.21 8.90
C PHE A 375 5.80 21.60 7.95
N MET A 376 4.58 21.72 8.46
CA MET A 376 3.40 22.02 7.64
C MET A 376 3.44 23.47 7.14
N GLY A 377 3.83 23.63 5.87
CA GLY A 377 3.76 24.89 5.14
C GLY A 377 2.32 25.28 4.81
N SER A 378 1.62 25.91 5.76
CA SER A 378 0.51 26.84 5.47
C SER A 378 0.21 27.73 6.68
N TRP A 379 0.47 29.04 6.51
CA TRP A 379 -0.14 30.16 7.23
C TRP A 379 0.47 30.56 8.58
N VAL A 380 1.56 31.31 8.48
CA VAL A 380 2.13 32.18 9.54
C VAL A 380 1.18 33.32 9.98
N HIS A 381 -0.04 33.44 9.44
CA HIS A 381 -0.92 34.57 9.79
C HIS A 381 -1.97 34.32 10.89
N GLY A 382 -1.99 33.15 11.55
CA GLY A 382 -2.95 32.88 12.62
C GLY A 382 -2.49 32.01 13.79
N PHE A 383 -1.21 31.58 13.83
CA PHE A 383 -0.73 30.54 14.75
C PHE A 383 0.33 31.00 15.75
N ILE A 384 0.36 32.30 16.09
CA ILE A 384 1.28 32.82 17.13
C ILE A 384 0.75 32.54 18.56
N GLY A 385 -0.47 32.01 18.71
CA GLY A 385 -1.11 31.82 20.02
C GLY A 385 -0.92 30.48 20.74
N SER A 386 -0.39 29.43 20.11
CA SER A 386 -0.44 28.06 20.68
C SER A 386 0.85 27.25 20.58
N TRP A 387 1.96 27.84 20.13
CA TRP A 387 3.20 27.09 19.85
C TRP A 387 4.29 27.15 20.93
N ILE A 388 3.90 27.49 22.16
CA ILE A 388 4.77 27.45 23.35
C ILE A 388 4.56 26.20 24.23
N PRO A 389 3.40 25.49 24.27
CA PRO A 389 3.27 24.28 25.10
C PRO A 389 3.79 22.97 24.47
N GLY A 390 3.81 22.84 23.13
CA GLY A 390 4.09 21.55 22.46
C GLY A 390 5.56 21.14 22.46
N PHE A 391 6.46 22.11 22.27
CA PHE A 391 7.91 21.86 22.23
C PHE A 391 8.45 21.48 23.63
N MET A 392 8.00 22.19 24.67
CA MET A 392 8.29 21.85 26.07
C MET A 392 7.73 20.47 26.47
N ASN A 393 6.55 20.09 25.98
CA ASN A 393 5.96 18.80 26.34
C ASN A 393 6.68 17.60 25.71
N SER A 394 7.27 17.71 24.51
CA SER A 394 8.03 16.60 23.91
C SER A 394 9.38 16.38 24.59
N TRP A 395 10.03 17.46 25.04
CA TRP A 395 11.32 17.40 25.74
C TRP A 395 11.15 16.90 27.19
N VAL A 396 10.06 17.31 27.86
CA VAL A 396 9.65 16.77 29.16
C VAL A 396 9.19 15.31 29.03
N HIS A 397 8.53 14.91 27.93
CA HIS A 397 8.16 13.50 27.73
C HIS A 397 9.36 12.60 27.47
N GLY A 398 10.38 13.07 26.74
CA GLY A 398 11.62 12.31 26.52
C GLY A 398 12.37 12.04 27.83
N PHE A 399 12.43 13.02 28.73
CA PHE A 399 13.10 12.90 30.02
C PHE A 399 12.26 12.16 31.09
N MET A 400 10.93 12.30 31.06
CA MET A 400 10.02 11.53 31.92
C MET A 400 9.91 10.07 31.47
N SER A 401 10.02 9.77 30.18
CA SER A 401 9.90 8.40 29.69
C SER A 401 11.12 7.54 30.05
N SER A 402 12.31 8.13 30.20
CA SER A 402 13.48 7.43 30.77
C SER A 402 13.34 7.19 32.28
N TRP A 403 12.60 8.03 33.01
CA TRP A 403 12.40 7.87 34.46
C TRP A 403 11.24 6.91 34.78
N VAL A 404 10.22 6.84 33.91
CA VAL A 404 9.11 5.88 34.02
C VAL A 404 9.55 4.46 33.68
N HIS A 405 10.58 4.27 32.85
CA HIS A 405 11.07 2.94 32.49
C HIS A 405 11.81 2.23 33.64
N GLU A 406 12.48 2.96 34.54
CA GLU A 406 13.09 2.39 35.75
C GLU A 406 12.07 2.13 36.86
N PHE A 407 10.97 2.90 36.94
CA PHE A 407 9.98 2.72 38.00
C PHE A 407 8.90 1.68 37.66
N MET A 408 8.49 1.54 36.39
CA MET A 408 7.48 0.55 35.95
C MET A 408 8.03 -0.88 35.89
N GLY A 409 9.35 -1.07 35.85
CA GLY A 409 9.99 -2.38 35.98
C GLY A 409 9.77 -3.06 37.34
N SER A 410 9.45 -2.28 38.39
CA SER A 410 9.20 -2.83 39.73
C SER A 410 7.72 -3.23 39.98
N TRP A 411 6.78 -2.74 39.17
CA TRP A 411 5.35 -2.96 39.40
C TRP A 411 4.76 -4.13 38.59
N VAL A 412 5.40 -4.52 37.50
CA VAL A 412 5.01 -5.68 36.67
C VAL A 412 5.33 -7.02 37.36
N HIS A 413 6.25 -7.05 38.33
CA HIS A 413 6.58 -8.29 39.01
C HIS A 413 5.58 -8.69 40.12
N GLY A 414 4.73 -7.76 40.59
CA GLY A 414 3.76 -7.99 41.65
C GLY A 414 2.36 -8.44 41.18
N PHE A 415 2.00 -8.19 39.92
CA PHE A 415 0.64 -8.44 39.43
C PHE A 415 0.50 -9.70 38.55
N MET A 416 1.62 -10.27 38.07
CA MET A 416 1.63 -11.55 37.35
C MET A 416 1.45 -12.78 38.26
N GLY A 417 1.51 -12.62 39.58
CA GLY A 417 1.38 -13.72 40.54
C GLY A 417 -0.06 -14.14 40.89
N SER A 418 -1.08 -13.32 40.61
CA SER A 418 -2.46 -13.58 41.08
C SER A 418 -3.48 -13.87 39.99
N TRP A 419 -3.10 -13.77 38.70
CA TRP A 419 -4.04 -13.98 37.59
C TRP A 419 -3.88 -15.30 36.83
N VAL A 420 -2.82 -16.06 37.14
CA VAL A 420 -2.58 -17.40 36.55
C VAL A 420 -3.38 -18.51 37.25
N HIS A 421 -3.98 -18.27 38.41
CA HIS A 421 -4.72 -19.33 39.13
C HIS A 421 -6.24 -19.35 38.89
N GLY A 422 -6.80 -18.35 38.19
CA GLY A 422 -8.26 -18.15 38.07
C GLY A 422 -8.90 -18.61 36.77
N PHE A 423 -8.15 -18.85 35.69
CA PHE A 423 -8.74 -19.06 34.35
C PHE A 423 -8.52 -20.45 33.73
N MET A 424 -7.81 -21.37 34.41
CA MET A 424 -7.69 -22.77 33.98
C MET A 424 -8.83 -23.68 34.48
N GLY A 425 -9.80 -23.15 35.22
CA GLY A 425 -10.84 -23.97 35.87
C GLY A 425 -12.13 -24.23 35.07
N SER A 426 -12.34 -23.59 33.90
CA SER A 426 -13.67 -23.63 33.24
C SER A 426 -13.67 -24.07 31.78
N TRP A 427 -12.63 -24.77 31.32
CA TRP A 427 -12.54 -25.35 29.97
C TRP A 427 -12.28 -26.87 30.02
N VAL A 428 -12.89 -27.58 30.98
CA VAL A 428 -12.98 -29.06 30.99
C VAL A 428 -14.43 -29.55 31.16
N HIS A 429 -15.42 -28.73 30.79
CA HIS A 429 -16.77 -29.24 30.57
C HIS A 429 -17.26 -28.82 29.20
N GLY A 430 -16.71 -29.52 28.20
CA GLY A 430 -17.28 -29.55 26.86
C GLY A 430 -18.55 -30.40 26.81
N LEU A 431 -19.25 -30.18 25.70
CA LEU A 431 -20.26 -31.04 25.08
C LEU A 431 -21.61 -31.07 25.78
N TYR A 432 -22.57 -30.32 25.24
CA TYR A 432 -23.87 -30.85 24.76
C TYR A 432 -24.71 -29.71 24.14
N ASN A 433 -25.16 -29.93 22.89
CA ASN A 433 -26.31 -29.33 22.18
C ASN A 433 -26.22 -27.85 21.73
N THR A 434 -26.74 -27.36 20.59
CA THR A 434 -27.26 -27.84 19.29
C THR A 434 -27.57 -26.56 18.49
N ASP A 435 -27.32 -26.58 17.17
CA ASP A 435 -27.92 -25.79 16.07
C ASP A 435 -28.23 -24.28 16.22
N SER A 436 -27.41 -23.43 15.55
CA SER A 436 -27.84 -22.14 14.94
C SER A 436 -26.81 -21.46 14.00
N SER A 437 -25.81 -22.17 13.45
CA SER A 437 -24.56 -21.55 12.95
C SER A 437 -24.47 -21.15 11.46
N ASP A 438 -25.52 -21.25 10.66
CA ASP A 438 -25.38 -21.04 9.19
C ASP A 438 -25.91 -19.69 8.65
N LEU A 439 -26.53 -18.85 9.48
CA LEU A 439 -27.09 -17.56 9.04
C LEU A 439 -26.20 -16.34 9.34
N GLU A 440 -25.30 -16.41 10.33
CA GLU A 440 -24.45 -15.25 10.70
C GLU A 440 -23.13 -15.14 9.92
N GLN A 441 -22.65 -16.20 9.25
CA GLN A 441 -21.43 -16.11 8.43
C GLN A 441 -21.66 -15.44 7.05
N ASN A 442 -22.88 -15.47 6.52
CA ASN A 442 -23.21 -14.83 5.24
C ASN A 442 -23.62 -13.36 5.39
N ALA A 443 -24.01 -12.92 6.59
CA ALA A 443 -24.34 -11.52 6.88
C ALA A 443 -23.12 -10.65 7.25
N GLY A 444 -21.93 -11.23 7.36
CA GLY A 444 -20.68 -10.51 7.65
C GLY A 444 -19.81 -10.18 6.43
N LYS A 445 -20.25 -10.54 5.21
CA LYS A 445 -19.51 -10.39 3.94
C LYS A 445 -20.16 -9.41 2.94
N CYS A 446 -21.14 -8.65 3.44
CA CYS A 446 -21.59 -7.35 2.98
C CYS A 446 -21.73 -6.47 4.25
#